data_AF-A0A3D0WQB9-F1
#
_entry.id   AF-A0A3D0WQB9-F1
#
_cell.length_a   1.000
_cell.length_b   1.000
_cell.length_c   1.000
_cell.angle_alpha   90.00
_cell.angle_beta   90.00
_cell.angle_gamma   90.00
#
_symmetry.space_group_name_H-M   'P 1'
#
loop_
_entity.id
_entity.type
_entity.pdbx_description
1 polymer ?
#
loop_
_entity_poly.entity_id
_entity_poly.type
_entity_poly.pdbx_seq_one_letter_code
_entity_poly.pdbx_strand_id
1 'polypeptide(L)' 'YPHPDQLVGKQVCFIANLEPRKLRGIMSEGMILSAENADGSLSLIEPSEEVLPGSQIS' A
#
# COMPACT_ATOMS: atom_id res chain seq x y z
N TYR A 1 -7.45 7.79 -1.63
CA TYR A 1 -6.39 8.78 -1.87
C TYR A 1 -6.86 9.82 -2.88
N PRO A 2 -7.21 11.03 -2.43
CA PRO A 2 -7.70 12.09 -3.31
C PRO A 2 -6.63 12.64 -4.26
N HIS A 3 -5.34 12.45 -3.96
CA HIS A 3 -4.22 12.92 -4.78
C HIS A 3 -3.23 11.76 -5.05
N PRO A 4 -3.31 11.09 -6.21
CA PRO A 4 -2.44 9.95 -6.53
C PRO A 4 -0.96 10.34 -6.63
N ASP A 5 -0.65 11.58 -7.01
CA ASP A 5 0.72 12.07 -7.15
C ASP A 5 1.51 12.04 -5.83
N GLN A 6 0.80 12.11 -4.69
CA GLN A 6 1.42 12.05 -3.36
C GLN A 6 1.97 10.66 -3.02
N LEU A 7 1.56 9.61 -3.75
CA LEU A 7 2.06 8.26 -3.54
C LEU A 7 3.41 8.02 -4.22
N VAL A 8 3.79 8.86 -5.18
CA VAL A 8 5.06 8.72 -5.90
C VAL A 8 6.22 9.02 -4.96
N GLY A 9 7.14 8.07 -4.80
CA GLY A 9 8.30 8.19 -3.92
C GLY A 9 8.04 7.89 -2.44
N LYS A 10 6.79 7.59 -2.05
CA LYS A 10 6.49 7.13 -0.68
C LYS A 10 6.85 5.66 -0.49
N GLN A 11 7.36 5.32 0.69
CA GLN A 11 7.49 3.94 1.13
C GLN A 11 6.16 3.43 1.67
N VAL A 12 5.78 2.21 1.28
CA VAL A 12 4.49 1.61 1.65
C VAL A 12 4.68 0.19 2.13
N CYS A 13 3.81 -0.23 3.05
CA CYS A 13 3.67 -1.62 3.43
C CYS A 13 2.68 -2.32 2.50
N PHE A 14 3.00 -3.52 2.01
CA PHE A 14 2.10 -4.27 1.13
C PHE A 14 2.27 -5.78 1.28
N ILE A 15 1.23 -6.53 0.94
CA ILE A 15 1.23 -7.99 0.90
C ILE A 15 1.65 -8.45 -0.50
N ALA A 16 2.77 -9.17 -0.59
CA ALA A 16 3.36 -9.63 -1.84
C ALA A 16 3.02 -11.09 -2.21
N ASN A 17 2.42 -11.87 -1.31
CA ASN A 17 2.14 -13.30 -1.51
C ASN A 17 0.67 -13.59 -1.90
N LEU A 18 -0.09 -12.58 -2.30
CA LEU A 18 -1.44 -12.78 -2.81
C LEU A 18 -1.41 -13.20 -4.27
N GLU A 19 -2.34 -14.05 -4.68
CA GLU A 19 -2.52 -14.40 -6.09
C GLU A 19 -2.89 -13.14 -6.89
N PRO A 20 -2.22 -12.89 -8.04
CA PRO A 20 -2.55 -11.75 -8.88
C PRO A 20 -4.01 -11.78 -9.31
N ARG A 21 -4.72 -10.66 -9.14
CA ARG A 21 -6.15 -10.54 -9.52
C ARG A 21 -6.45 -9.31 -10.35
N LYS A 22 -7.33 -9.44 -11.33
CA LYS A 22 -7.75 -8.29 -12.16
C LYS A 22 -8.68 -7.40 -11.35
N LEU A 23 -8.29 -6.15 -11.17
CA LEU A 23 -9.10 -5.10 -10.54
C LEU A 23 -9.35 -4.01 -11.58
N ARG A 24 -10.63 -3.81 -11.94
CA ARG A 24 -11.05 -2.79 -12.93
C ARG A 24 -10.26 -2.88 -14.25
N GLY A 25 -9.94 -4.10 -14.70
CA GLY A 25 -9.20 -4.35 -15.94
C GLY A 25 -7.67 -4.30 -15.82
N ILE A 26 -7.13 -3.88 -14.67
CA ILE A 26 -5.69 -3.82 -14.40
C ILE A 26 -5.26 -5.00 -13.54
N MET A 27 -4.09 -5.55 -13.81
CA MET A 27 -3.53 -6.67 -13.06
C MET A 27 -2.94 -6.16 -11.74
N SER A 28 -3.50 -6.58 -10.62
CA SER A 28 -3.00 -6.26 -9.27
C SER A 28 -2.15 -7.42 -8.78
N GLU A 29 -0.87 -7.15 -8.49
CA GLU A 29 0.13 -8.14 -8.03
C GLU A 29 0.38 -8.10 -6.51
N GLY A 30 -0.40 -7.30 -5.78
CA GLY A 30 -0.25 -7.13 -4.35
C GLY A 30 -1.29 -6.18 -3.77
N MET A 31 -1.29 -6.07 -2.45
CA MET A 31 -2.23 -5.24 -1.71
C MET A 31 -1.48 -4.28 -0.79
N ILE A 32 -1.62 -2.98 -1.04
CA ILE A 32 -1.11 -1.93 -0.14
C ILE A 32 -1.93 -1.96 1.16
N LEU A 33 -1.23 -1.84 2.29
CA LEU A 33 -1.84 -1.81 3.61
C LEU A 33 -2.24 -0.38 3.99
N SER A 34 -3.45 -0.25 4.55
CA SER A 34 -4.00 1.02 5.01
C SER A 34 -4.85 0.77 6.24
N ALA A 35 -4.83 1.71 7.18
CA ALA A 35 -5.75 1.74 8.31
C ALA A 35 -7.03 2.47 7.89
N GLU A 36 -8.18 1.95 8.29
CA GLU A 36 -9.48 2.59 8.12
C GLU A 36 -9.88 3.30 9.41
N ASN A 37 -10.15 4.60 9.31
CA ASN A 37 -10.65 5.40 10.43
C ASN A 37 -12.17 5.22 10.60
N ALA A 38 -12.72 5.64 11.74
CA ALA A 38 -14.16 5.52 12.03
C ALA A 38 -15.07 6.27 11.04
N ASP A 39 -14.54 7.25 10.32
CA ASP A 39 -15.25 8.01 9.27
C ASP A 39 -15.14 7.36 7.88
N GLY A 40 -14.50 6.20 7.77
CA GLY A 40 -14.25 5.48 6.51
C GLY A 40 -13.07 6.03 5.69
N SER A 41 -12.33 7.01 6.21
CA SER A 41 -11.11 7.50 5.55
C SER A 41 -9.96 6.48 5.71
N LEU A 42 -9.13 6.35 4.66
CA LEU A 42 -8.00 5.43 4.64
C LEU A 42 -6.69 6.18 4.88
N SER A 43 -5.94 5.74 5.88
CA SER A 43 -4.58 6.19 6.20
C SER A 43 -3.57 5.16 5.69
N LEU A 44 -2.59 5.59 4.88
CA LEU A 44 -1.53 4.71 4.36
C LEU A 44 -0.61 4.25 5.50
N ILE A 45 -0.24 2.97 5.51
CA ILE A 45 0.76 2.45 6.45
C ILE A 45 2.14 2.58 5.81
N GLU A 46 2.98 3.37 6.45
CA GLU A 46 4.38 3.62 6.10
C GLU A 46 5.30 3.24 7.26
N PRO A 47 6.53 2.76 7.01
CA PRO A 47 7.51 2.54 8.07
C PRO A 47 7.87 3.87 8.74
N SER A 48 8.16 3.85 10.04
CA SER A 48 8.52 5.05 10.80
C SER A 48 9.88 5.65 10.41
N GLU A 49 10.73 4.85 9.78
CA GLU A 49 12.06 5.23 9.28
C GLU A 49 12.23 4.72 7.85
N GLU A 50 13.16 5.33 7.09
CA GLU A 50 13.50 4.82 5.76
C GLU A 50 14.14 3.43 5.85
N VAL A 51 13.58 2.49 5.10
CA VAL A 51 14.08 1.12 5.03
C VAL A 51 14.47 0.74 3.60
N LEU A 52 15.26 -0.32 3.44
CA LEU A 52 15.54 -0.84 2.11
C LEU A 52 14.26 -1.38 1.46
N PRO A 53 14.01 -1.12 0.16
CA PRO A 53 12.89 -1.73 -0.56
C PRO A 53 12.90 -3.25 -0.43
N GLY A 54 11.75 -3.83 -0.06
CA GLY A 54 11.61 -5.28 0.15
C GLY A 54 11.96 -5.78 1.55
N SER A 55 12.28 -4.89 2.50
CA SER A 55 12.38 -5.23 3.91
C SER A 55 11.12 -5.94 4.40
N GLN A 56 11.27 -7.07 5.10
CA GLN A 56 10.13 -7.84 5.61
C GLN A 56 9.48 -7.13 6.80
N ILE A 57 8.15 -7.15 6.81
CA ILE A 57 7.34 -6.71 7.95
C ILE A 57 7.25 -7.90 8.92
N SER A 58 7.53 -7.65 10.20
CA SER A 58 7.52 -8.64 11.29
C SER A 58 6.52 -8.30 12.37
#